data_AF-A0A349CJL6-F1
#
_entry.id   AF-A0A349CJL6-F1
#
_cell.length_a   1.000
_cell.length_b   1.000
_cell.length_c   1.000
_cell.angle_alpha   90.00
_cell.angle_beta   90.00
_cell.angle_gamma   90.00
#
_symmetry.space_group_name_H-M   'P 1'
#
loop_
_entity.id
_entity.type
_entity.pdbx_description
1 polymer ?
#
loop_
_entity_poly.entity_id
_entity_poly.type
_entity_poly.pdbx_seq_one_letter_code
_entity_poly.pdbx_strand_id
1 'polypeptide(L)'
;MINTYEILETIKMISSESLDIRTITMGISLRDCAHSDMDELAKRVYDKITRKAEKLVKTGEDIEREYGIPITNKRISVTPVSIIGEAANGDYIKIA
;
A
#
# COMPACT_ATOMS: atom_id res chain seq x y z
N MET A 1 -8.57 21.60 6.79
CA MET A 1 -7.24 21.78 7.39
C MET A 1 -7.36 21.25 8.81
N ILE A 2 -6.53 20.29 9.22
CA ILE A 2 -6.65 19.65 10.54
C ILE A 2 -6.26 20.67 11.62
N ASN A 3 -7.09 20.84 12.65
CA ASN A 3 -6.85 21.77 13.76
C ASN A 3 -6.05 21.08 14.87
N THR A 4 -5.13 21.79 15.52
CA THR A 4 -4.35 21.30 16.67
C THR A 4 -5.25 20.74 17.79
N TYR A 5 -6.44 21.31 17.99
CA TYR A 5 -7.41 20.77 18.95
C TYR A 5 -7.86 19.35 18.59
N GLU A 6 -8.15 19.08 17.31
CA GLU A 6 -8.56 17.74 16.83
C GLU A 6 -7.44 16.72 16.97
N ILE A 7 -6.18 17.12 16.77
CA ILE A 7 -5.01 16.27 16.99
C ILE A 7 -4.92 15.86 18.46
N LEU A 8 -5.05 16.81 19.38
CA LEU A 8 -4.97 16.55 20.83
C LEU A 8 -6.12 15.67 21.34
N GLU A 9 -7.35 15.90 20.86
CA GLU A 9 -8.50 15.03 21.12
C GLU A 9 -8.27 13.61 20.62
N THR A 10 -7.73 13.45 19.41
CA THR A 10 -7.44 12.14 18.82
C THR A 10 -6.39 11.38 19.64
N ILE A 11 -5.32 12.05 20.05
CA ILE A 11 -4.30 11.45 20.94
C ILE A 11 -4.94 11.00 22.25
N LYS A 12 -5.82 11.82 22.85
CA LYS A 12 -6.51 11.49 24.10
C LYS A 12 -7.44 10.29 23.94
N MET A 13 -8.20 10.20 22.85
CA MET A 13 -9.06 9.04 22.56
C MET A 13 -8.24 7.76 22.42
N ILE A 14 -7.16 7.78 21.64
CA ILE A 14 -6.27 6.64 21.44
C ILE A 14 -5.63 6.16 22.75
N SER A 15 -5.24 7.09 23.63
CA SER A 15 -4.64 6.73 24.92
C SER A 15 -5.66 6.21 25.94
N SER A 16 -6.93 6.58 25.80
CA SER A 16 -7.98 6.24 26.78
C SER A 16 -8.77 5.00 26.37
N GLU A 17 -8.83 4.71 25.07
CA GLU A 17 -9.53 3.57 24.49
C GLU A 17 -8.53 2.74 23.71
N SER A 18 -8.41 1.44 24.03
CA SER A 18 -7.46 0.50 23.43
C SER A 18 -7.75 0.21 21.94
N LEU A 19 -7.63 1.23 21.11
CA LEU A 19 -7.91 1.19 19.69
C LEU A 19 -6.77 0.51 18.93
N ASP A 20 -7.10 -0.29 17.92
CA ASP A 20 -6.15 -0.90 16.99
C ASP A 20 -6.40 -0.43 15.55
N ILE A 21 -5.31 -0.28 14.78
CA ILE A 21 -5.41 -0.03 13.35
C ILE A 21 -5.48 -1.38 12.64
N ARG A 22 -6.65 -1.68 12.06
CA ARG A 22 -6.88 -2.96 11.37
C ARG A 22 -6.04 -3.11 10.11
N THR A 23 -5.82 -2.05 9.35
CA THR A 23 -4.98 -2.08 8.15
C THR A 23 -4.49 -0.70 7.76
N ILE A 24 -3.26 -0.62 7.28
CA ILE A 24 -2.80 0.44 6.39
C ILE A 24 -2.68 -0.13 4.98
N THR A 25 -3.05 0.65 3.97
CA THR A 25 -3.02 0.21 2.57
C THR A 25 -2.32 1.25 1.71
N MET A 26 -1.30 0.83 0.98
CA MET A 26 -0.66 1.64 -0.06
C MET A 26 -1.29 1.31 -1.42
N GLY A 27 -1.94 2.31 -2.04
CA GLY A 27 -2.42 2.20 -3.41
C GLY A 27 -1.31 2.50 -4.43
N ILE A 28 -1.02 1.57 -5.33
CA ILE A 28 0.00 1.73 -6.38
C ILE A 28 -0.66 1.66 -7.75
N SER A 29 -0.55 2.74 -8.51
CA SER A 29 -0.96 2.75 -9.92
C SER A 29 0.00 1.92 -10.76
N LEU A 30 -0.52 1.02 -11.60
CA LEU A 30 0.28 0.19 -12.53
C LEU A 30 0.10 0.58 -14.00
N ARG A 31 -0.63 1.65 -14.32
CA ARG A 31 -0.95 2.01 -15.72
C ARG A 31 0.29 2.25 -16.59
N ASP A 32 1.34 2.82 -16.01
CA ASP A 32 2.65 3.04 -16.63
C ASP A 32 3.52 1.77 -16.76
N CYS A 33 3.09 0.65 -16.16
CA CYS A 33 3.73 -0.66 -16.34
C CYS A 33 3.18 -1.41 -17.57
N ALA A 34 2.10 -0.94 -18.19
CA ALA A 34 1.51 -1.58 -19.37
C ALA A 34 2.54 -1.71 -20.50
N HIS A 35 2.60 -2.90 -21.09
CA HIS A 35 3.55 -3.23 -22.15
C HIS A 35 2.94 -4.32 -23.06
N SER A 36 3.37 -4.38 -24.32
CA SER A 36 2.88 -5.39 -25.27
C SER A 36 3.48 -6.78 -25.06
N ASP A 37 4.57 -6.86 -24.30
CA ASP A 37 5.22 -8.10 -23.89
C ASP A 37 4.89 -8.38 -22.42
N MET A 38 4.35 -9.57 -22.14
CA MET A 38 3.86 -9.96 -20.81
C MET A 38 4.99 -10.12 -19.79
N ASP A 39 6.16 -10.57 -20.20
CA ASP A 39 7.30 -10.76 -19.28
C ASP A 39 7.89 -9.41 -18.87
N GLU A 40 7.99 -8.47 -19.82
CA GLU A 40 8.41 -7.10 -19.53
C GLU A 40 7.38 -6.36 -18.67
N LEU A 41 6.07 -6.57 -18.89
CA LEU A 41 5.02 -6.02 -18.04
C LEU A 41 5.17 -6.55 -16.60
N ALA A 42 5.27 -7.87 -16.42
CA ALA A 42 5.40 -8.49 -15.10
C ALA A 42 6.62 -7.95 -14.34
N LYS A 43 7.76 -7.82 -15.04
CA LYS A 43 8.98 -7.21 -14.49
C LYS A 43 8.76 -5.77 -14.02
N ARG A 44 8.13 -4.93 -14.85
CA ARG A 44 7.82 -3.53 -14.49
C ARG A 44 6.90 -3.42 -13.28
N VAL A 45 5.91 -4.30 -13.17
CA VAL A 45 5.01 -4.38 -12.01
C VAL A 45 5.81 -4.71 -10.75
N TYR A 46 6.64 -5.75 -10.81
CA TYR A 46 7.50 -6.16 -9.69
C TYR A 46 8.43 -5.02 -9.24
N ASP A 47 9.17 -4.42 -10.16
CA ASP A 47 10.12 -3.34 -9.88
C ASP A 47 9.41 -2.12 -9.28
N LYS A 48 8.21 -1.79 -9.78
CA LYS A 48 7.45 -0.64 -9.27
C LYS A 48 6.92 -0.88 -7.87
N ILE A 49 6.32 -2.04 -7.61
CA ILE A 49 5.74 -2.37 -6.30
C ILE A 49 6.84 -2.41 -5.24
N THR A 50 7.92 -3.15 -5.50
CA THR A 50 9.05 -3.28 -4.56
C THR A 50 9.69 -1.93 -4.27
N ARG A 51 9.92 -1.09 -5.28
CA ARG A 51 10.48 0.25 -5.09
C ARG A 51 9.55 1.20 -4.33
N LYS A 52 8.24 1.16 -4.56
CA LYS A 52 7.30 2.09 -3.92
C LYS A 52 6.93 1.68 -2.51
N ALA A 53 6.85 0.37 -2.24
CA ALA A 53 6.48 -0.18 -0.95
C ALA A 53 7.68 -0.62 -0.09
N GLU A 54 8.93 -0.36 -0.51
CA GLU A 54 10.16 -0.80 0.19
C GLU A 54 10.17 -0.49 1.69
N LYS A 55 9.53 0.62 2.10
CA LYS A 55 9.49 1.11 3.48
C LYS A 55 8.14 0.94 4.14
N LEU A 56 7.12 0.41 3.45
CA LEU A 56 5.74 0.37 3.97
C LEU A 56 5.67 -0.36 5.33
N VAL A 57 6.33 -1.51 5.46
CA VAL A 57 6.33 -2.28 6.70
C VAL A 57 7.13 -1.55 7.79
N LYS A 58 8.37 -1.14 7.49
CA LYS A 58 9.25 -0.44 8.43
C LYS A 58 8.60 0.84 8.98
N THR A 59 8.03 1.67 8.10
CA THR A 59 7.33 2.89 8.51
C THR A 59 6.10 2.57 9.34
N GLY A 60 5.35 1.50 9.02
CA GLY A 60 4.27 1.03 9.87
C GLY A 60 4.73 0.66 11.28
N GLU A 61 5.82 -0.12 11.39
CA GLU A 61 6.40 -0.53 12.68
C GLU A 61 6.96 0.64 13.49
N ASP A 62 7.55 1.63 12.83
CA ASP A 62 8.03 2.84 13.49
C ASP A 62 6.86 3.66 14.04
N ILE A 63 5.73 3.76 13.32
CA ILE A 63 4.48 4.38 13.81
C ILE A 63 3.91 3.59 15.00
N GLU A 64 3.88 2.26 14.93
CA GLU A 64 3.43 1.40 16.05
C GLU A 64 4.25 1.68 17.31
N ARG A 65 5.58 1.83 17.17
CA ARG A 65 6.49 2.12 18.29
C ARG A 65 6.31 3.53 18.86
N GLU A 66 6.10 4.53 17.99
CA GLU A 66 5.97 5.93 18.38
C GLU A 66 4.67 6.19 19.14
N TYR A 67 3.55 5.61 18.69
CA TYR A 67 2.22 5.88 19.25
C TYR A 67 1.69 4.77 20.16
N GLY A 68 2.35 3.61 20.23
CA GLY A 68 1.91 2.47 21.04
C GLY A 68 0.62 1.81 20.55
N ILE A 69 0.25 2.03 19.28
CA ILE A 69 -0.97 1.51 18.65
C ILE A 69 -0.59 0.36 17.70
N PRO A 70 -1.15 -0.85 17.84
CA PRO A 70 -0.87 -1.94 16.92
C PRO A 70 -1.48 -1.70 15.52
N ILE A 71 -0.72 -2.00 14.47
CA ILE A 71 -1.15 -2.01 13.07
C ILE A 71 -1.15 -3.46 12.57
N THR A 72 -2.34 -4.06 12.56
CA THR A 72 -2.53 -5.50 12.29
C THR A 72 -2.11 -5.89 10.87
N ASN A 73 -2.41 -5.06 9.87
CA ASN A 73 -2.12 -5.37 8.46
C ASN A 73 -1.41 -4.21 7.75
N LYS A 74 -0.40 -4.54 6.94
CA LYS A 74 0.20 -3.63 5.95
C LYS A 74 -0.06 -4.22 4.56
N ARG A 75 -0.93 -3.58 3.77
CA ARG A 75 -1.41 -4.10 2.47
C ARG A 75 -1.04 -3.19 1.32
N ILE A 76 -1.03 -3.77 0.13
CA ILE A 76 -0.90 -3.03 -1.13
C ILE A 76 -2.15 -3.32 -1.95
N SER A 77 -2.72 -2.28 -2.54
CA SER A 77 -3.74 -2.41 -3.59
C SER A 77 -3.19 -1.84 -4.89
N VAL A 78 -3.58 -2.45 -6.00
CA VAL A 78 -3.04 -2.11 -7.32
C VAL A 78 -4.17 -1.80 -8.31
N THR A 79 -3.80 -1.18 -9.44
CA THR A 79 -4.71 -1.06 -10.58
C THR A 79 -5.16 -2.46 -11.02
N PRO A 80 -6.45 -2.67 -11.37
CA PRO A 80 -6.92 -3.97 -11.85
C PRO A 80 -6.03 -4.53 -12.96
N VAL A 81 -5.55 -5.77 -12.76
CA VAL A 81 -4.56 -6.41 -13.64
C VAL A 81 -5.08 -6.57 -15.08
N SER A 82 -6.39 -6.75 -15.24
CA SER A 82 -7.06 -6.80 -16.54
C SER A 82 -6.83 -5.54 -17.38
N ILE A 83 -6.74 -4.35 -16.76
CA ILE A 83 -6.54 -3.08 -17.47
C ILE A 83 -5.11 -2.97 -18.00
N ILE A 84 -4.12 -3.46 -17.27
CA ILE A 84 -2.71 -3.31 -17.68
C ILE A 84 -2.27 -4.40 -18.65
N GLY A 85 -2.83 -5.61 -18.54
CA GLY A 85 -2.46 -6.75 -19.39
C GLY A 85 -3.27 -6.84 -20.69
N GLU A 86 -4.26 -5.96 -20.91
CA GLU A 86 -5.03 -5.93 -22.17
C GLU A 86 -4.14 -5.78 -23.42
N ALA A 87 -3.02 -5.07 -23.29
CA ALA A 87 -2.06 -4.85 -24.36
C ALA A 87 -1.10 -6.03 -24.61
N ALA A 88 -0.93 -6.93 -23.64
CA ALA A 88 0.13 -7.94 -23.63
C ALA A 88 -0.27 -9.29 -24.28
N ASN A 89 -1.55 -9.47 -24.66
CA ASN A 89 -2.10 -10.64 -25.35
C ASN A 89 -1.59 -12.01 -24.81
N GLY A 90 -1.39 -12.11 -23.50
CA GLY A 90 -0.70 -13.22 -22.84
C GLY A 90 -1.37 -13.70 -21.56
N ASP A 91 -0.73 -14.62 -20.85
CA ASP A 91 -1.26 -15.22 -19.62
C ASP A 91 -1.09 -14.30 -18.40
N TYR A 92 -2.21 -13.84 -17.84
CA TYR A 92 -2.25 -12.99 -16.65
C TYR A 92 -1.71 -13.66 -15.38
N ILE A 93 -1.57 -15.00 -15.36
CA ILE A 93 -0.95 -15.72 -14.24
C ILE A 93 0.48 -15.22 -13.98
N LYS A 94 1.17 -14.72 -15.00
CA LYS A 94 2.52 -14.15 -14.84
C LYS A 94 2.58 -12.88 -13.97
N ILE A 95 1.44 -12.22 -13.74
CA ILE A 95 1.34 -10.98 -12.95
C ILE A 95 0.77 -11.27 -11.54
N ALA A 96 0.12 -12.42 -11.33
CA ALA A 96 -0.53 -12.79 -10.08
C ALA A 96 0.49 -13.20 -9.00
#